data_AF-A0A1B7I6F8-F1
#
_entry.id   AF-A0A1B7I6F8-F1
#
_cell.length_a   1.000
_cell.length_b   1.000
_cell.length_c   1.000
_cell.angle_alpha   90.00
_cell.angle_beta   90.00
_cell.angle_gamma   90.00
#
_symmetry.space_group_name_H-M   'P 1'
#
loop_
_entity.id
_entity.type
_entity.pdbx_description
1 polymer ?
#
loop_
_entity_poly.entity_id
_entity_poly.type
_entity_poly.pdbx_seq_one_letter_code
_entity_poly.pdbx_strand_id
1 'polypeptide(L)' 'MIKNAFVEKNSEGNIVVRVEDKQLSTFDDYNSALEWAFSIGYRVYKKEPTTDKHEECWVKYMPSSHL' A
#
# COMPACT_ATOMS: atom_id res chain seq x y z
N MET A 1 -18.42 5.91 1.80
CA MET A 1 -17.66 5.41 0.64
C MET A 1 -16.38 4.77 1.15
N ILE A 2 -16.00 3.61 0.62
CA ILE A 2 -14.71 2.98 0.95
C ILE A 2 -13.60 3.80 0.30
N LYS A 3 -12.59 4.20 1.08
CA LYS A 3 -11.43 4.95 0.56
C LYS A 3 -10.36 4.01 0.02
N ASN A 4 -9.58 4.49 -0.94
CA ASN A 4 -8.40 3.79 -1.45
C ASN A 4 -7.18 4.18 -0.61
N ALA A 5 -6.37 3.19 -0.25
CA ALA A 5 -5.08 3.39 0.39
C ALA A 5 -3.96 2.87 -0.51
N PHE A 6 -2.90 3.66 -0.64
CA PHE A 6 -1.72 3.36 -1.45
C PHE A 6 -0.53 3.16 -0.53
N VAL A 7 0.11 1.99 -0.63
CA VAL A 7 1.26 1.61 0.18
C VAL A 7 2.50 1.59 -0.70
N GLU A 8 3.47 2.43 -0.38
CA GLU A 8 4.71 2.59 -1.14
C GLU A 8 5.91 2.85 -0.23
N LYS A 9 7.11 2.63 -0.76
CA LYS A 9 8.36 2.99 -0.10
C LYS A 9 8.72 4.44 -0.45
N ASN A 10 8.91 5.29 0.55
CA ASN A 10 9.35 6.66 0.36
C ASN A 10 10.86 6.74 0.07
N SER A 11 11.36 7.93 -0.27
CA SER A 11 12.78 8.18 -0.56
C SER A 11 13.72 7.95 0.63
N GLU A 12 13.19 7.97 1.86
CA GLU A 12 13.94 7.71 3.09
C GLU A 12 14.03 6.21 3.42
N GLY A 13 13.32 5.38 2.65
CA GLY A 13 13.29 3.94 2.80
C GLY A 13 12.15 3.40 3.68
N ASN A 14 11.28 4.26 4.20
CA ASN A 14 10.14 3.89 5.03
C ASN A 14 8.93 3.48 4.18
N ILE A 15 8.11 2.56 4.68
CA ILE A 15 6.84 2.21 4.03
C ILE A 15 5.76 3.17 4.50
N VAL A 16 5.13 3.89 3.57
CA VAL A 16 4.10 4.89 3.87
C VAL A 16 2.75 4.45 3.34
N VAL A 17 1.69 4.74 4.10
CA VAL A 17 0.31 4.58 3.66
C VAL A 17 -0.26 5.95 3.32
N ARG A 18 -0.69 6.13 2.07
CA ARG A 18 -1.33 7.36 1.58
C ARG A 18 -2.80 7.15 1.28
N VAL A 19 -3.62 8.12 1.66
CA VAL A 19 -5.06 8.18 1.36
C VAL A 19 -5.36 9.59 0.89
N GLU A 20 -5.98 9.74 -0.29
CA GLU A 20 -6.30 11.06 -0.87
C GLU A 20 -5.06 11.98 -0.91
N ASP A 21 -3.94 11.43 -1.41
CA ASP A 21 -2.60 12.07 -1.52
C ASP A 21 -1.93 12.46 -0.19
N LYS A 22 -2.58 12.21 0.95
CA LYS A 22 -2.04 12.49 2.29
C LYS A 22 -1.42 11.24 2.89
N GLN A 23 -0.19 11.38 3.40
CA GLN A 23 0.43 10.36 4.24
C GLN A 23 -0.34 10.27 5.57
N LEU A 24 -0.80 9.06 5.89
CA LEU A 24 -1.59 8.80 7.10
C LEU A 24 -0.76 8.11 8.18
N SER A 25 0.12 7.18 7.79
CA SER A 25 0.97 6.42 8.70
C SER A 25 2.23 5.90 8.00
N THR A 26 3.21 5.49 8.80
CA THR A 26 4.52 4.98 8.38
C THR A 26 4.82 3.66 9.09
N PHE A 27 5.48 2.74 8.40
CA PHE A 27 5.78 1.38 8.84
C PHE A 27 7.19 0.97 8.41
N ASP A 28 7.76 -0.01 9.12
CA ASP A 28 9.07 -0.60 8.80
C ASP A 28 8.99 -1.64 7.67
N ASP A 29 7.83 -2.27 7.47
CA ASP A 29 7.63 -3.31 6.47
C ASP A 29 6.27 -3.21 5.74
N TYR A 30 6.21 -3.80 4.55
CA TYR A 30 5.03 -3.77 3.70
C TYR A 30 3.86 -4.56 4.27
N ASN A 31 4.10 -5.71 4.91
CA ASN A 31 3.02 -6.57 5.36
C ASN A 31 2.22 -5.88 6.47
N SER A 32 2.92 -5.29 7.45
CA SER A 32 2.30 -4.51 8.52
C SER A 32 1.48 -3.33 7.99
N ALA A 33 2.00 -2.61 6.99
CA ALA A 33 1.30 -1.47 6.39
C ALA A 33 0.03 -1.90 5.63
N LEU A 34 0.11 -2.99 4.86
CA LEU A 34 -0.99 -3.52 4.06
C LEU A 34 -2.10 -4.09 4.94
N GLU A 35 -1.74 -4.89 5.96
CA GLU A 35 -2.68 -5.46 6.92
C GLU A 35 -3.36 -4.36 7.73
N TRP A 36 -2.58 -3.38 8.23
CA TRP A 36 -3.15 -2.25 8.95
C TRP A 36 -4.16 -1.47 8.08
N ALA A 37 -3.76 -1.09 6.85
CA ALA A 37 -4.63 -0.34 5.94
C ALA A 37 -5.90 -1.13 5.57
N PHE A 38 -5.80 -2.45 5.45
CA PHE A 38 -6.93 -3.32 5.18
C PHE A 38 -7.85 -3.42 6.41
N SER A 39 -7.28 -3.60 7.60
CA SER A 39 -8.04 -3.75 8.86
C SER A 39 -8.88 -2.53 9.22
N ILE A 40 -8.45 -1.32 8.84
CA ILE A 40 -9.21 -0.08 9.02
C ILE A 40 -10.26 0.16 7.93
N GLY A 41 -10.40 -0.79 6.98
CA GLY A 41 -11.47 -0.81 5.99
C GLY A 41 -11.15 -0.12 4.66
N TYR A 42 -9.88 0.09 4.32
CA TYR A 42 -9.50 0.66 3.03
C TYR A 42 -9.40 -0.38 1.93
N ARG A 43 -9.59 0.07 0.68
CA ARG A 43 -9.20 -0.68 -0.50
C ARG A 43 -7.72 -0.45 -0.76
N VAL A 44 -6.91 -1.45 -0.45
CA VAL A 44 -5.46 -1.30 -0.38
C VAL A 44 -4.80 -1.65 -1.71
N TYR A 45 -3.83 -0.83 -2.11
CA TYR A 45 -2.97 -1.03 -3.27
C TYR A 45 -1.52 -0.94 -2.85
N LYS A 46 -0.70 -1.86 -3.34
CA LYS A 46 0.75 -1.88 -3.13
C LYS A 46 1.45 -1.44 -4.40
N LYS A 47 2.51 -0.65 -4.27
CA LYS A 47 3.40 -0.31 -5.37
C LYS A 47 4.33 -1.49 -5.67
N GLU A 48 4.30 -1.98 -6.91
CA GLU A 48 5.17 -3.07 -7.37
C GLU A 48 5.97 -2.63 -8.61
N PRO A 49 7.26 -2.98 -8.69
CA PRO A 49 8.03 -2.79 -9.92
C PRO A 49 7.54 -3.76 -10.99
N THR A 50 7.38 -3.28 -12.23
CA THR A 50 7.13 -4.19 -13.37
C THR A 50 8.45 -4.70 -13.95
N THR A 51 8.35 -5.77 -14.75
CA THR A 51 9.49 -6.41 -15.43
C THR A 51 10.23 -5.44 -16.37
N ASP A 52 9.53 -4.45 -16.89
CA ASP A 52 10.11 -3.30 -17.58
C ASP A 52 10.51 -2.26 -16.53
N LYS A 53 11.82 -2.04 -16.39
CA LYS A 53 12.48 -1.25 -15.34
C LYS A 53 12.04 0.22 -15.23
N HIS A 54 11.08 0.66 -16.04
CA HIS A 54 10.60 2.03 -16.15
C HIS A 54 9.12 2.20 -15.81
N GLU A 55 8.39 1.12 -15.49
CA GLU A 55 6.96 1.22 -15.14
C GLU A 55 6.72 0.62 -13.74
N GLU A 56 6.19 1.45 -12.84
CA GLU A 56 5.68 1.02 -11.54
C GLU A 56 4.16 0.85 -11.66
N CYS A 57 3.59 -0.21 -11.07
CA CYS A 57 2.15 -0.44 -11.10
C CYS A 57 1.55 -0.61 -9.69
N TRP A 58 0.26 -0.27 -9.57
CA TRP A 58 -0.50 -0.44 -8.35
C TRP A 58 -1.24 -1.77 -8.37
N VAL A 59 -0.81 -2.70 -7.51
CA VAL A 59 -1.42 -4.02 -7.38
C VAL A 59 -2.38 -4.01 -6.20
N LYS A 60 -3.62 -4.43 -6.44
CA LYS A 60 -4.62 -4.55 -5.37
C LYS A 60 -4.19 -5.61 -4.36
N TYR A 61 -4.12 -5.24 -3.09
CA TYR A 61 -3.86 -6.17 -2.00
C TYR A 61 -5.15 -6.90 -1.60
N MET A 62 -5.05 -8.22 -1.48
CA MET A 62 -6.09 -9.09 -0.96
C MET A 62 -5.44 -10.07 0.04
N PRO A 63 -5.73 -9.96 1.35
CA PRO A 63 -5.19 -10.90 2.32
C PRO A 63 -5.73 -12.31 2.06
N SER A 64 -4.87 -13.31 2.11
CA SER A 64 -5.19 -14.72 1.82
C SER A 64 -6.29 -15.29 2.72
N SER A 65 -6.49 -14.72 3.91
CA SER A 65 -7.54 -15.08 4.86
C SER A 65 -8.96 -14.66 4.42
N HIS A 66 -9.10 -13.98 3.27
CA HIS A 66 -10.38 -13.59 2.67
C HIS A 66 -10.65 -14.27 1.31
N LEU A 67 -9.88 -15.31 0.96
CA LEU A 67 -10.09 -16.18 -0.21
C LEU A 67 -10.81 -17.48 0.16
#